data_AF-A0A7S2F7R5-F1
#
_entry.id   AF-A0A7S2F7R5-F1
#
_cell.length_a   1.000
_cell.length_b   1.000
_cell.length_c   1.000
_cell.angle_alpha   90.00
_cell.angle_beta   90.00
_cell.angle_gamma   90.00
#
_symmetry.space_group_name_H-M   'P 1'
#
loop_
_entity.id
_entity.type
_entity.pdbx_description
1 polymer ?
#
loop_
_entity_poly.entity_id
_entity_poly.type
_entity_poly.pdbx_seq_one_letter_code
_entity_poly.pdbx_strand_id
1 'polypeptide(L)'
;MPRGPTEGDLKLSLQTYNKQKEECMKNGDTLGQAEAALAMANVHVMAGKAEDYRRMQNFLPMAKMHPAMAGANAEMAQGLYWQLGPEKYGEQLKAAQTILDMERVQQTAAYRGKPFDYDYEAVV
;
A
#
# COMPACT_ATOMS: atom_id res chain seq x y z
N MET A 1 20.03 10.03 -15.58
CA MET A 1 19.35 8.95 -14.85
C MET A 1 17.88 9.31 -14.76
N PRO A 2 16.93 8.42 -15.06
CA PRO A 2 15.52 8.71 -14.82
C PRO A 2 15.33 8.96 -13.31
N ARG A 3 14.71 10.09 -12.96
CA ARG A 3 14.27 10.33 -11.58
C ARG A 3 13.17 9.31 -11.29
N GLY A 4 13.25 8.62 -10.15
CA GLY A 4 12.15 7.75 -9.69
C GLY A 4 10.85 8.55 -9.48
N PRO A 5 9.73 7.86 -9.17
CA PRO A 5 8.44 8.52 -8.99
C PRO A 5 8.51 9.60 -7.91
N THR A 6 7.88 10.74 -8.17
CA THR A 6 7.77 11.85 -7.20
C THR A 6 6.72 11.53 -6.14
N GLU A 7 6.70 12.29 -5.03
CA GLU A 7 5.65 12.16 -4.01
C GLU A 7 4.25 12.40 -4.61
N GLY A 8 4.14 13.30 -5.59
CA GLY A 8 2.89 13.55 -6.33
C GLY A 8 2.45 12.32 -7.14
N ASP A 9 3.38 11.68 -7.85
CA ASP A 9 3.09 10.47 -8.63
C ASP A 9 2.63 9.31 -7.73
N LEU A 10 3.23 9.20 -6.54
CA LEU A 10 2.87 8.17 -5.56
C LEU A 10 1.47 8.43 -4.96
N LYS A 11 1.14 9.69 -4.65
CA LYS A 11 -0.21 10.07 -4.19
C LYS A 11 -1.26 9.77 -5.24
N LEU A 12 -1.03 10.19 -6.48
CA LEU A 12 -1.95 9.91 -7.59
C LEU A 12 -2.14 8.41 -7.77
N SER A 13 -1.06 7.63 -7.72
CA SER A 13 -1.13 6.17 -7.81
C SER A 13 -1.98 5.56 -6.70
N LEU A 14 -1.81 5.99 -5.44
CA LEU A 14 -2.63 5.52 -4.33
C LEU A 14 -4.10 5.86 -4.49
N GLN A 15 -4.42 7.07 -4.98
CA GLN A 15 -5.79 7.49 -5.26
C GLN A 15 -6.42 6.63 -6.37
N THR A 16 -5.69 6.40 -7.47
CA THR A 16 -6.14 5.56 -8.58
C THR A 16 -6.40 4.13 -8.14
N TYR A 17 -5.46 3.50 -7.44
CA TYR A 17 -5.66 2.13 -6.96
C TYR A 17 -6.75 2.01 -5.89
N ASN A 18 -6.94 3.03 -5.04
CA ASN A 18 -8.05 3.01 -4.10
C ASN A 18 -9.40 3.04 -4.84
N LYS A 19 -9.57 3.90 -5.85
CA LYS A 19 -10.77 3.91 -6.71
C LYS A 19 -10.98 2.57 -7.42
N GLN A 20 -9.93 2.01 -8.02
CA GLN A 20 -10.00 0.70 -8.68
C GLN A 20 -10.41 -0.42 -7.71
N LYS A 21 -9.84 -0.44 -6.50
CA LYS A 21 -10.19 -1.43 -5.48
C LYS A 21 -11.68 -1.34 -5.10
N GLU A 22 -12.19 -0.12 -4.91
CA GLU A 22 -13.61 0.11 -4.60
C GLU A 22 -14.54 -0.31 -5.74
N GLU A 23 -14.15 -0.08 -6.99
CA GLU A 23 -14.88 -0.53 -8.17
C GLU A 23 -14.90 -2.06 -8.28
N CYS A 24 -13.76 -2.72 -8.13
CA CYS A 24 -13.68 -4.18 -8.12
C CYS A 24 -14.52 -4.78 -6.99
N MET A 25 -14.55 -4.14 -5.81
CA MET A 25 -15.41 -4.54 -4.69
C MET A 25 -16.91 -4.45 -5.04
N LYS A 26 -17.34 -3.36 -5.67
CA LYS A 26 -18.73 -3.19 -6.13
C LYS A 26 -19.14 -4.22 -7.18
N ASN A 27 -18.20 -4.59 -8.05
CA ASN A 27 -18.43 -5.54 -9.14
C ASN A 27 -18.29 -7.01 -8.73
N GLY A 28 -17.89 -7.29 -7.48
CA GLY A 28 -17.59 -8.66 -7.02
C GLY A 28 -16.31 -9.25 -7.62
N ASP A 29 -15.47 -8.42 -8.26
CA ASP A 29 -14.18 -8.83 -8.81
C ASP A 29 -13.15 -8.96 -7.69
N THR A 30 -13.02 -10.19 -7.19
CA THR A 30 -12.11 -10.52 -6.09
C THR A 30 -10.64 -10.45 -6.54
N LEU A 31 -10.36 -10.79 -7.81
CA LEU A 31 -8.99 -10.75 -8.33
C LEU A 31 -8.51 -9.31 -8.49
N GLY A 32 -9.32 -8.44 -9.10
CA GLY A 32 -8.99 -7.02 -9.22
C GLY A 32 -8.83 -6.33 -7.86
N GLN A 33 -9.62 -6.72 -6.85
CA GLN A 33 -9.40 -6.25 -5.47
C GLN A 33 -8.05 -6.69 -4.90
N ALA A 34 -7.64 -7.95 -5.12
CA ALA A 34 -6.37 -8.48 -4.63
C ALA A 34 -5.17 -7.78 -5.29
N GLU A 35 -5.26 -7.59 -6.61
CA GLU A 35 -4.23 -6.91 -7.40
C GLU A 35 -4.10 -5.44 -7.01
N ALA A 36 -5.22 -4.72 -6.87
CA ALA A 36 -5.21 -3.33 -6.43
C ALA A 36 -4.64 -3.20 -5.02
N ALA A 37 -5.00 -4.09 -4.09
CA ALA A 37 -4.45 -4.10 -2.74
C ALA A 37 -2.93 -4.36 -2.74
N LEU A 38 -2.43 -5.33 -3.51
CA LEU A 38 -0.99 -5.60 -3.60
C LEU A 38 -0.23 -4.42 -4.24
N ALA A 39 -0.82 -3.77 -5.25
CA ALA A 39 -0.26 -2.57 -5.85
C ALA A 39 -0.19 -1.41 -4.83
N MET A 40 -1.28 -1.15 -4.09
CA MET A 40 -1.30 -0.16 -3.02
C MET A 40 -0.24 -0.44 -1.95
N ALA A 41 -0.04 -1.71 -1.57
CA ALA A 41 0.97 -2.08 -0.59
C ALA A 41 2.38 -1.67 -1.05
N ASN A 42 2.73 -1.94 -2.31
CA ASN A 42 4.01 -1.53 -2.90
C ASN A 42 4.15 0.00 -2.98
N VAL A 43 3.11 0.70 -3.43
CA VAL A 43 3.13 2.16 -3.52
C VAL A 43 3.28 2.80 -2.14
N HIS A 44 2.64 2.26 -1.10
CA HIS A 44 2.84 2.72 0.27
C HIS A 44 4.27 2.50 0.79
N VAL A 45 4.94 1.40 0.42
CA VAL A 45 6.36 1.22 0.75
C VAL A 45 7.21 2.33 0.11
N MET A 46 6.96 2.66 -1.16
CA MET A 46 7.67 3.74 -1.85
C MET A 46 7.36 5.12 -1.24
N ALA A 47 6.08 5.39 -0.95
CA ALA A 47 5.64 6.64 -0.35
C ALA A 47 6.21 6.82 1.06
N GLY A 48 6.26 5.76 1.87
CA GLY A 48 6.89 5.79 3.20
C GLY A 48 8.37 6.15 3.13
N LYS A 49 9.12 5.57 2.18
CA LYS A 49 10.54 5.90 1.97
C LYS A 49 10.73 7.36 1.54
N ALA A 50 9.92 7.85 0.60
CA ALA A 50 9.99 9.23 0.13
C ALA A 50 9.66 10.22 1.27
N GLU A 51 8.61 9.93 2.04
CA GLU A 51 8.20 10.75 3.18
C GLU A 51 9.25 10.74 4.29
N ASP A 52 9.81 9.58 4.64
CA ASP A 52 10.85 9.47 5.66
C ASP A 52 12.12 10.24 5.26
N TYR A 53 12.51 10.17 3.98
CA TYR A 53 13.62 10.96 3.45
C TYR A 53 13.38 12.47 3.61
N ARG A 54 12.17 12.95 3.26
CA ARG A 54 11.78 14.36 3.45
C ARG A 54 11.75 14.74 4.94
N ARG A 55 11.22 13.88 5.81
CA ARG A 55 11.14 14.14 7.27
C ARG A 55 12.53 14.21 7.88
N MET A 56 13.44 13.32 7.47
CA MET A 56 14.84 13.31 7.91
C MET A 56 15.56 14.62 7.56
N GLN A 57 15.38 15.15 6.34
CA GLN A 57 15.93 16.45 5.95
C GLN A 57 15.44 17.62 6.82
N ASN A 58 14.26 17.46 7.43
CA ASN A 58 13.64 18.45 8.31
C ASN A 58 13.79 18.09 9.81
N PHE A 59 14.63 17.11 10.16
CA PHE A 59 14.82 16.62 11.53
C PHE A 59 13.52 16.16 12.23
N LEU A 60 12.56 15.68 11.45
CA LEU A 60 11.29 15.15 11.94
C LEU A 60 11.37 13.63 12.14
N PRO A 61 10.61 13.07 13.10
CA PRO A 61 10.53 11.62 13.25
C PRO A 61 9.91 10.96 12.01
N MET A 62 10.33 9.73 11.73
CA MET A 62 9.81 8.92 10.63
C MET A 62 8.29 8.73 10.73
N ALA A 63 7.63 8.74 9.57
CA ALA A 63 6.20 8.57 9.46
C ALA A 63 5.78 7.13 9.74
N LYS A 64 4.56 6.96 10.25
CA LYS A 64 4.01 5.65 10.65
C LYS A 64 2.89 5.15 9.73
N MET A 65 2.23 6.06 9.02
CA MET A 65 1.00 5.73 8.31
C MET A 65 1.25 4.96 7.02
N HIS A 66 2.19 5.38 6.17
CA HIS A 66 2.54 4.64 4.96
C HIS A 66 2.99 3.18 5.22
N PRO A 67 3.95 2.88 6.11
CA PRO A 67 4.30 1.50 6.41
C PRO A 67 3.14 0.70 7.06
N ALA A 68 2.27 1.34 7.83
CA ALA A 68 1.06 0.68 8.34
C ALA A 68 0.10 0.31 7.20
N MET A 69 -0.17 1.23 6.29
CA MET A 69 -1.06 0.97 5.15
C MET A 69 -0.45 -0.02 4.15
N ALA A 70 0.87 -0.07 4.02
CA ALA A 70 1.55 -1.12 3.28
C ALA A 70 1.21 -2.50 3.86
N GLY A 71 1.31 -2.65 5.18
CA GLY A 71 0.94 -3.89 5.87
C GLY A 71 -0.55 -4.23 5.71
N ALA A 72 -1.45 -3.26 5.95
CA ALA A 72 -2.89 -3.50 5.85
C ALA A 72 -3.32 -3.95 4.44
N ASN A 73 -2.79 -3.32 3.40
CA ASN A 73 -3.10 -3.71 2.03
C ASN A 73 -2.44 -5.05 1.64
N ALA A 74 -1.24 -5.37 2.16
CA ALA A 74 -0.61 -6.67 1.95
C ALA A 74 -1.37 -7.82 2.63
N GLU A 75 -1.89 -7.63 3.85
CA GLU A 75 -2.77 -8.59 4.53
C GLU A 75 -4.06 -8.82 3.74
N MET A 76 -4.68 -7.74 3.26
CA MET A 76 -5.88 -7.82 2.40
C MET A 76 -5.60 -8.61 1.12
N ALA A 77 -4.50 -8.28 0.42
CA ALA A 77 -4.10 -8.99 -0.80
C ALA A 77 -3.86 -10.48 -0.53
N GLN A 78 -3.12 -10.83 0.54
CA GLN A 78 -2.92 -12.23 0.91
C GLN A 78 -4.24 -12.96 1.14
N GLY A 79 -5.15 -12.38 1.94
CA GLY A 79 -6.45 -12.99 2.23
C GLY A 79 -7.24 -13.28 0.96
N LEU A 80 -7.28 -12.34 0.02
CA LEU A 80 -8.00 -12.51 -1.25
C LEU A 80 -7.33 -13.53 -2.18
N TYR A 81 -6.00 -13.54 -2.31
CA TYR A 81 -5.30 -14.55 -3.09
C TYR A 81 -5.46 -15.96 -2.52
N TRP A 82 -5.49 -16.10 -1.19
CA TRP A 82 -5.81 -17.36 -0.53
C TRP A 82 -7.23 -17.85 -0.85
N GLN A 83 -8.21 -16.94 -0.92
CA GLN A 83 -9.58 -17.30 -1.30
C GLN A 83 -9.69 -17.74 -2.77
N LEU A 84 -8.89 -17.16 -3.66
CA LEU A 84 -8.91 -17.44 -5.10
C LEU A 84 -8.17 -18.73 -5.51
N GLY A 85 -7.42 -19.34 -4.58
CA GLY A 85 -6.60 -20.54 -4.84
C GLY A 85 -5.11 -20.23 -4.67
N PRO A 86 -4.51 -20.51 -3.51
CA PRO A 86 -3.11 -20.13 -3.21
C PRO A 86 -2.10 -20.78 -4.17
N GLU A 87 -2.43 -21.94 -4.76
CA GLU A 87 -1.61 -22.64 -5.74
C GLU A 87 -1.44 -21.86 -7.06
N LYS A 88 -2.36 -20.96 -7.37
CA LYS A 88 -2.32 -20.14 -8.60
C LYS A 88 -1.57 -18.82 -8.40
N TYR A 89 -1.52 -18.32 -7.17
CA TYR A 89 -1.03 -16.98 -6.84
C TYR A 89 0.17 -16.98 -5.91
N GLY A 90 1.01 -18.02 -5.99
CA GLY A 90 2.17 -18.20 -5.11
C GLY A 90 3.16 -17.03 -5.16
N GLU A 91 3.36 -16.41 -6.34
CA GLU A 91 4.25 -15.25 -6.48
C GLU A 91 3.68 -14.02 -5.77
N GLN A 92 2.38 -13.77 -5.91
CA GLN A 92 1.68 -12.65 -5.28
C GLN A 92 1.62 -12.82 -3.76
N LEU A 93 1.38 -14.04 -3.28
CA LEU A 93 1.43 -14.37 -1.85
C LEU A 93 2.82 -14.14 -1.27
N LYS A 94 3.88 -14.54 -2.00
CA LYS A 94 5.27 -14.29 -1.61
C LYS A 94 5.61 -12.79 -1.62
N ALA A 95 5.12 -12.04 -2.61
CA ALA A 95 5.33 -10.60 -2.68
C ALA A 95 4.67 -9.88 -1.51
N ALA A 96 3.42 -10.21 -1.20
CA ALA A 96 2.71 -9.67 -0.05
C ALA A 96 3.39 -10.06 1.28
N GLN A 97 3.84 -11.31 1.42
CA GLN A 97 4.60 -11.74 2.60
C GLN A 97 5.90 -10.95 2.77
N THR A 98 6.61 -10.71 1.67
CA THR A 98 7.84 -9.91 1.69
C THR A 98 7.60 -8.50 2.24
N ILE A 99 6.45 -7.89 1.94
CA ILE A 99 6.07 -6.58 2.50
C ILE A 99 5.76 -6.70 4.01
N LEU A 100 5.04 -7.75 4.42
CA LEU A 100 4.70 -8.00 5.82
C LEU A 100 5.91 -8.29 6.71
N ASP A 101 6.96 -8.89 6.12
CA ASP A 101 8.21 -9.20 6.79
C ASP A 101 9.15 -7.98 6.93
N MET A 102 8.82 -6.85 6.28
CA MET A 102 9.62 -5.64 6.43
C MET A 102 9.54 -5.13 7.88
N GLU A 103 10.70 -4.94 8.52
CA GLU A 103 10.78 -4.47 9.91
C GLU A 103 9.93 -3.21 10.15
N ARG A 104 9.99 -2.25 9.22
CA ARG A 104 9.23 -1.00 9.31
C ARG A 104 7.71 -1.23 9.30
N VAL A 105 7.24 -2.20 8.53
CA VAL A 105 5.82 -2.59 8.41
C VAL A 105 5.37 -3.36 9.65
N GLN A 106 6.25 -4.16 10.27
CA GLN A 106 5.98 -4.85 11.53
C GLN A 106 5.91 -3.87 12.71
N GLN A 107 6.84 -2.90 12.79
CA GLN A 107 6.86 -1.87 13.83
C GLN A 107 5.58 -1.01 13.86
N THR A 108 4.88 -0.90 12.73
CA THR A 108 3.67 -0.09 12.60
C THR A 108 2.38 -0.91 12.56
N ALA A 109 2.43 -2.20 12.93
CA ALA A 109 1.29 -3.11 12.90
C ALA A 109 0.07 -2.58 13.69
N ALA A 110 0.30 -1.92 14.84
CA ALA A 110 -0.76 -1.32 15.66
C ALA A 110 -1.56 -0.21 14.95
N TYR A 111 -1.07 0.31 13.82
CA TYR A 111 -1.70 1.36 13.04
C TYR A 111 -2.45 0.84 11.80
N ARG A 112 -2.41 -0.46 11.48
CA ARG A 112 -3.01 -1.03 10.24
C ARG A 112 -4.52 -0.82 10.13
N GLY A 113 -5.24 -0.73 11.25
CA GLY A 113 -6.68 -0.45 11.28
C GLY A 113 -7.04 1.04 11.33
N LYS A 114 -6.07 1.96 11.22
CA LYS A 114 -6.34 3.39 11.23
C LYS A 114 -6.73 3.85 9.82
N PRO A 115 -7.68 4.81 9.70
CA PRO A 115 -8.03 5.36 8.41
C PRO A 115 -6.83 6.07 7.79
N PHE A 116 -6.74 5.99 6.47
CA PHE A 116 -5.76 6.70 5.66
C PHE A 116 -6.51 7.47 4.58
N ASP A 117 -6.19 8.74 4.44
CA ASP A 117 -6.85 9.62 3.49
C ASP A 117 -6.20 9.47 2.09
N TYR A 118 -7.01 9.02 1.14
CA TYR A 118 -6.63 8.89 -0.26
C TYR A 118 -7.23 9.99 -1.14
N ASP A 119 -8.05 10.88 -0.57
CA ASP A 119 -8.64 12.00 -1.29
C ASP A 119 -7.70 13.22 -1.24
N TYR A 120 -6.72 13.21 -2.14
CA TYR A 120 -5.74 14.28 -2.22
C TYR A 120 -6.27 15.58 -2.87
N GLU A 121 -7.54 15.63 -3.31
CA GLU A 121 -8.16 16.82 -3.90
C GLU A 121 -8.74 17.79 -2.83
N ALA A 122 -8.72 17.41 -1.55
CA ALA A 122 -9.31 18.19 -0.45
C ALA A 122 -8.46 19.37 0.06
N VAL A 123 -7.39 19.78 -0.62
CA VAL A 123 -6.60 20.96 -0.24
C VAL A 123 -6.77 22.05 -1.30
N VAL A 124 -7.78 22.90 -1.07
CA VAL A 124 -7.97 24.20 -1.73
C VAL A 124 -7.08 25.25 -1.07
#